data_AF-A0A7X7B5E2-F1
#
_entry.id   AF-A0A7X7B5E2-F1
#
_cell.length_a   1.000
_cell.length_b   1.000
_cell.length_c   1.000
_cell.angle_alpha   90.00
_cell.angle_beta   90.00
_cell.angle_gamma   90.00
#
_symmetry.space_group_name_H-M   'P 1'
#
loop_
_entity.id
_entity.type
_entity.pdbx_description
1 polymer ?
#
loop_
_entity_poly.entity_id
_entity_poly.type
_entity_poly.pdbx_seq_one_letter_code
_entity_poly.pdbx_strand_id
1 'polypeptide(L)'
;MDSSVTKEFIFGDDRPFLSCHASTLVELDNGDILAAWFGGTAEKNPDTAIWYSRRKDGKWSYPKVLADEKGIALWNPVLFAPPDGPDGRVILYYKVGENDREWYTKFIVSDDNGYNWTEPEELVPGDVGGRGPVKNKPIVLHDGTWLAPASNEIGYWDSFVDISRDKGKTWTASPYVELDYSKFNGEGVIQPTLWESDPNVVHMLLRSSNGWIYRSDSTDGGQTWCPIYRTSLPNNNSGFDVVKLEDGTLVLIYNPIGINWGPRNILAISISKDNGLTWPYTYNIENDKDIRAEYSYPAIIAKGNEIAMTYTWKRERVAYARCRVDDLITTQK
;
A
#
# COMPACT_ATOMS: atom_id res chain seq x y z
N MET A 1 -12.72 27.00 -10.69
CA MET A 1 -11.97 26.62 -9.47
C MET A 1 -11.05 25.52 -9.91
N ASP A 2 -9.74 25.77 -9.85
CA ASP A 2 -8.76 24.74 -10.17
C ASP A 2 -8.95 23.59 -9.17
N SER A 3 -8.99 22.36 -9.66
CA SER A 3 -9.15 21.20 -8.77
C SER A 3 -7.95 21.16 -7.84
N SER A 4 -8.16 21.12 -6.52
CA SER A 4 -7.10 20.93 -5.52
C SER A 4 -6.24 19.68 -5.77
N VAL A 5 -6.76 18.74 -6.58
CA VAL A 5 -6.09 17.51 -6.99
C VAL A 5 -5.85 17.53 -8.50
N THR A 6 -4.58 17.39 -8.90
CA THR A 6 -4.22 17.10 -10.29
C THR A 6 -4.22 15.59 -10.49
N LYS A 7 -4.94 15.10 -11.51
CA LYS A 7 -5.07 13.68 -11.83
C LYS A 7 -4.70 13.42 -13.29
N GLU A 8 -3.96 12.34 -13.53
CA GLU A 8 -3.66 11.80 -14.86
C GLU A 8 -3.70 10.26 -14.83
N PHE A 9 -3.81 9.62 -15.99
CA PHE A 9 -3.66 8.17 -16.10
C PHE A 9 -2.22 7.83 -16.50
N ILE A 10 -1.67 6.76 -15.92
CA ILE A 10 -0.29 6.32 -16.21
C ILE A 10 -0.15 5.82 -17.66
N PHE A 11 -1.22 5.28 -18.24
CA PHE A 11 -1.25 4.75 -19.61
C PHE A 11 -2.65 4.90 -20.24
N GLY A 12 -2.71 4.83 -21.57
CA GLY A 12 -3.94 4.92 -22.38
C GLY A 12 -4.57 3.57 -22.70
N ASP A 13 -5.39 3.52 -23.76
CA ASP A 13 -6.02 2.28 -24.25
C ASP A 13 -5.03 1.30 -24.88
N ASP A 14 -3.94 1.82 -25.45
CA ASP A 14 -2.81 1.00 -25.89
C ASP A 14 -2.05 0.52 -24.65
N ARG A 15 -2.34 -0.72 -24.24
CA ARG A 15 -1.75 -1.39 -23.09
C ARG A 15 -1.66 -2.90 -23.31
N PRO A 16 -0.67 -3.57 -22.70
CA PRO A 16 -0.40 -5.00 -22.94
C PRO A 16 -1.20 -5.96 -22.05
N PHE A 17 -2.16 -5.47 -21.27
CA PHE A 17 -2.99 -6.26 -20.34
C PHE A 17 -4.45 -5.81 -20.37
N LEU A 18 -5.37 -6.74 -20.09
CA LEU A 18 -6.81 -6.46 -20.05
C LEU A 18 -7.24 -5.86 -18.71
N SER A 19 -6.60 -6.30 -17.62
CA SER A 19 -6.89 -5.87 -16.26
C SER A 19 -5.61 -5.45 -15.53
N CYS A 20 -5.73 -4.48 -14.63
CA CYS A 20 -4.64 -4.04 -13.74
C CYS A 20 -5.15 -3.72 -12.34
N HIS A 21 -4.32 -3.97 -11.32
CA HIS A 21 -4.69 -3.73 -9.92
C HIS A 21 -3.49 -3.47 -9.00
N ALA A 22 -3.80 -3.12 -7.75
CA ALA A 22 -2.84 -3.01 -6.65
C ALA A 22 -1.60 -2.19 -7.01
N SER A 23 -1.84 -0.94 -7.39
CA SER A 23 -0.77 -0.01 -7.75
C SER A 23 0.02 0.45 -6.54
N THR A 24 1.31 0.69 -6.74
CA THR A 24 2.27 1.25 -5.79
C THR A 24 3.12 2.32 -6.48
N LEU A 25 3.72 3.23 -5.70
CA LEU A 25 4.57 4.30 -6.22
C LEU A 25 5.70 4.68 -5.25
N VAL A 26 6.81 5.17 -5.81
CA VAL A 26 7.88 5.87 -5.09
C VAL A 26 8.33 7.10 -5.87
N GLU A 27 8.73 8.14 -5.16
CA GLU A 27 9.54 9.23 -5.73
C GLU A 27 11.01 8.84 -5.62
N LEU A 28 11.73 9.00 -6.72
CA LEU A 28 13.15 8.66 -6.83
C LEU A 28 14.02 9.88 -6.50
N ASP A 29 15.29 9.65 -6.19
CA ASP A 29 16.21 10.73 -5.80
C ASP A 29 16.41 11.77 -6.91
N ASN A 30 16.24 11.36 -8.17
CA ASN A 30 16.29 12.24 -9.33
C ASN A 30 14.98 13.00 -9.59
N GLY A 31 13.95 12.84 -8.74
CA GLY A 31 12.63 13.47 -8.86
C GLY A 31 11.67 12.78 -9.83
N ASP A 32 12.08 11.69 -10.48
CA ASP A 32 11.16 10.85 -11.25
C ASP A 32 10.19 10.13 -10.31
N ILE A 33 9.02 9.74 -10.83
CA ILE A 33 8.12 8.81 -10.12
C ILE A 33 8.23 7.44 -10.78
N LEU A 34 8.41 6.40 -9.97
CA LEU A 34 8.23 5.03 -10.41
C LEU A 34 6.90 4.51 -9.87
N ALA A 35 6.08 3.92 -10.74
CA ALA A 35 4.84 3.27 -10.35
C ALA A 35 4.79 1.85 -10.90
N ALA A 36 4.28 0.92 -10.10
CA ALA A 36 4.11 -0.48 -10.47
C ALA A 36 2.71 -0.99 -10.10
N TRP A 37 2.24 -2.03 -10.78
CA TRP A 37 0.96 -2.70 -10.55
C TRP A 37 1.03 -4.12 -11.10
N PHE A 38 0.16 -5.01 -10.65
CA PHE A 38 0.02 -6.30 -11.35
C PHE A 38 -0.99 -6.17 -12.48
N GLY A 39 -0.76 -6.89 -13.58
CA GLY A 39 -1.64 -6.85 -14.76
C GLY A 39 -1.51 -8.09 -15.64
N GLY A 40 -2.62 -8.47 -16.25
CA GLY A 40 -2.76 -9.65 -17.09
C GLY A 40 -4.17 -9.74 -17.68
N THR A 41 -4.62 -10.94 -18.02
CA THR A 41 -6.00 -11.18 -18.48
C THR A 41 -7.02 -10.89 -17.38
N ALA A 42 -6.80 -11.43 -16.18
CA ALA A 42 -7.60 -11.20 -14.99
C ALA A 42 -6.79 -11.55 -13.73
N GLU A 43 -7.20 -11.03 -12.58
CA GLU A 43 -6.65 -11.46 -11.29
C GLU A 43 -6.82 -12.97 -11.08
N LYS A 44 -5.85 -13.62 -10.42
CA LYS A 44 -5.70 -15.10 -10.31
C LYS A 44 -5.17 -15.78 -11.55
N ASN A 45 -5.17 -15.13 -12.72
CA ASN A 45 -4.68 -15.80 -13.92
C ASN A 45 -3.14 -15.93 -13.93
N PRO A 46 -2.62 -17.04 -14.47
CA PRO A 46 -1.19 -17.35 -14.50
C PRO A 46 -0.38 -16.49 -15.48
N ASP A 47 -1.02 -15.57 -16.20
CA ASP A 47 -0.40 -14.56 -17.07
C ASP A 47 -0.27 -13.19 -16.37
N THR A 48 -0.58 -13.11 -15.07
CA THR A 48 -0.43 -11.88 -14.30
C THR A 48 1.04 -11.62 -13.99
N ALA A 49 1.58 -10.53 -14.52
CA ALA A 49 2.93 -10.06 -14.28
C ALA A 49 2.93 -8.73 -13.49
N ILE A 50 4.08 -8.34 -12.95
CA ILE A 50 4.28 -6.99 -12.41
C ILE A 50 4.72 -6.07 -13.54
N TRP A 51 3.90 -5.06 -13.80
CA TRP A 51 4.16 -4.00 -14.78
C TRP A 51 4.60 -2.73 -14.07
N TYR A 52 5.34 -1.90 -14.79
CA TYR A 52 5.76 -0.59 -14.28
C TYR A 52 5.81 0.47 -15.38
N SER A 53 5.72 1.72 -14.95
CA SER A 53 6.01 2.90 -15.75
C SER A 53 6.81 3.91 -14.93
N ARG A 54 7.63 4.69 -15.62
CA ARG A 54 8.37 5.82 -15.05
C ARG A 54 7.75 7.13 -15.52
N ARG A 55 7.54 8.07 -14.60
CA ARG A 55 7.23 9.46 -14.90
C ARG A 55 8.51 10.28 -14.89
N LYS A 56 8.89 10.80 -16.05
CA LYS A 56 10.05 11.68 -16.23
C LYS A 56 9.63 12.91 -17.02
N ASP A 57 10.07 14.09 -16.58
CA ASP A 57 9.78 15.38 -17.25
C ASP A 57 8.28 15.60 -17.53
N GLY A 58 7.42 15.20 -16.58
CA GLY A 58 5.97 15.35 -16.74
C GLY A 58 5.26 14.23 -17.50
N LYS A 59 5.98 13.20 -17.98
CA LYS A 59 5.42 12.20 -18.91
C LYS A 59 5.67 10.78 -18.44
N TRP A 60 4.67 9.92 -18.59
CA TRP A 60 4.77 8.50 -18.32
C TRP A 60 5.37 7.73 -19.49
N SER A 61 6.26 6.78 -19.21
CA SER A 61 6.70 5.78 -20.18
C SER A 61 5.60 4.75 -20.46
N TYR A 62 5.65 4.12 -21.65
CA TYR A 62 4.82 2.95 -21.93
C TYR A 62 5.04 1.86 -20.87
N PRO A 63 3.98 1.14 -20.44
CA PRO A 63 4.10 0.03 -19.50
C PRO A 63 5.10 -1.03 -19.95
N LYS A 64 5.98 -1.45 -19.04
CA LYS A 64 6.92 -2.54 -19.27
C LYS A 64 6.77 -3.60 -18.19
N VAL A 65 7.06 -4.85 -18.52
CA VAL A 65 7.16 -5.91 -17.52
C VAL A 65 8.39 -5.65 -16.66
N LEU A 66 8.21 -5.67 -15.34
CA LEU A 66 9.27 -5.56 -14.34
C LEU A 66 9.61 -6.92 -13.71
N ALA A 67 8.59 -7.74 -13.46
CA ALA A 67 8.75 -9.12 -13.02
C ALA A 67 7.65 -9.98 -13.65
N ASP A 68 7.99 -11.22 -14.02
CA ASP A 68 7.09 -12.21 -14.58
C ASP A 68 7.60 -13.61 -14.22
N GLU A 69 6.68 -14.55 -14.01
CA GLU A 69 7.01 -15.95 -13.75
C GLU A 69 6.04 -16.83 -14.53
N LYS A 70 6.56 -17.48 -15.57
CA LYS A 70 5.72 -18.18 -16.55
C LYS A 70 4.81 -19.21 -15.87
N GLY A 71 3.50 -18.99 -16.00
CA GLY A 71 2.50 -19.93 -15.51
C GLY A 71 2.10 -19.73 -14.04
N ILE A 72 2.67 -18.72 -13.37
CA ILE A 72 2.39 -18.41 -11.96
C ILE A 72 1.97 -16.95 -11.84
N ALA A 73 0.86 -16.70 -11.15
CA ALA A 73 0.36 -15.35 -10.97
C ALA A 73 1.26 -14.55 -10.01
N LEU A 74 1.54 -13.29 -10.39
CA LEU A 74 2.20 -12.30 -9.54
C LEU A 74 1.22 -11.27 -8.97
N TRP A 75 1.47 -10.79 -7.75
CA TRP A 75 0.51 -9.98 -7.00
C TRP A 75 1.14 -8.87 -6.18
N ASN A 76 0.27 -7.95 -5.74
CA ASN A 76 0.52 -6.96 -4.68
C ASN A 76 1.95 -6.38 -4.69
N PRO A 77 2.37 -5.75 -5.80
CA PRO A 77 3.68 -5.12 -5.87
C PRO A 77 3.76 -3.98 -4.84
N VAL A 78 4.92 -3.87 -4.19
CA VAL A 78 5.22 -2.80 -3.24
C VAL A 78 6.59 -2.24 -3.58
N LEU A 79 6.61 -1.01 -4.09
CA LEU A 79 7.85 -0.26 -4.28
C LEU A 79 8.26 0.39 -2.96
N PHE A 80 9.55 0.36 -2.68
CA PHE A 80 10.14 0.96 -1.49
C PHE A 80 11.50 1.58 -1.84
N ALA A 81 11.63 2.89 -1.62
CA ALA A 81 12.89 3.61 -1.69
C ALA A 81 13.31 3.93 -0.24
N PRO A 82 14.21 3.12 0.36
CA PRO A 82 14.58 3.28 1.76
C PRO A 82 15.35 4.60 1.98
N PRO A 83 14.91 5.47 2.91
CA PRO A 83 15.60 6.74 3.18
C PRO A 83 17.02 6.58 3.74
N ASP A 84 17.35 5.40 4.28
CA ASP A 84 18.67 5.05 4.81
C ASP A 84 19.47 4.13 3.86
N GLY A 85 18.99 3.94 2.62
CA GLY A 85 19.69 3.25 1.54
C GLY A 85 20.72 4.15 0.84
N PRO A 86 21.57 3.57 -0.04
CA PRO A 86 22.38 4.37 -0.95
C PRO A 86 21.50 5.09 -1.98
N ASP A 87 21.99 6.22 -2.49
CA ASP A 87 21.33 6.99 -3.56
C ASP A 87 20.97 6.09 -4.74
N GLY A 88 19.75 6.23 -5.23
CA GLY A 88 19.17 5.45 -6.32
C GLY A 88 18.64 4.09 -5.91
N ARG A 89 18.67 3.71 -4.63
CA ARG A 89 18.12 2.42 -4.18
C ARG A 89 16.59 2.38 -4.26
N VAL A 90 16.09 1.37 -4.98
CA VAL A 90 14.67 1.01 -5.01
C VAL A 90 14.53 -0.49 -4.88
N ILE A 91 13.59 -0.94 -4.07
CA ILE A 91 13.24 -2.34 -3.90
C ILE A 91 11.81 -2.53 -4.37
N LEU A 92 11.58 -3.54 -5.22
CA LEU A 92 10.25 -4.03 -5.51
C LEU A 92 10.06 -5.34 -4.76
N TYR A 93 9.07 -5.39 -3.88
CA TYR A 93 8.54 -6.64 -3.33
C TYR A 93 7.27 -7.03 -4.09
N TYR A 94 7.03 -8.32 -4.28
CA TYR A 94 5.80 -8.83 -4.90
C TYR A 94 5.51 -10.25 -4.44
N LYS A 95 4.24 -10.66 -4.53
CA LYS A 95 3.86 -12.04 -4.20
C LYS A 95 3.86 -12.92 -5.43
N VAL A 96 4.18 -14.19 -5.22
CA VAL A 96 4.22 -15.24 -6.23
C VAL A 96 3.37 -16.40 -5.73
N GLY A 97 2.39 -16.85 -6.52
CA GLY A 97 1.58 -18.01 -6.16
C GLY A 97 0.29 -18.11 -6.95
N GLU A 98 -0.27 -19.32 -7.02
CA GLU A 98 -1.54 -19.59 -7.71
C GLU A 98 -2.75 -18.98 -6.97
N ASN A 99 -2.62 -18.77 -5.66
CA ASN A 99 -3.68 -18.25 -4.82
C ASN A 99 -3.15 -17.31 -3.74
N ASP A 100 -4.08 -16.55 -3.16
CA ASP A 100 -3.91 -15.51 -2.14
C ASP A 100 -3.62 -16.06 -0.72
N ARG A 101 -3.54 -17.38 -0.54
CA ARG A 101 -3.29 -18.02 0.76
C ARG A 101 -1.91 -18.68 0.84
N GLU A 102 -1.45 -19.25 -0.25
CA GLU A 102 -0.21 -20.05 -0.31
C GLU A 102 0.90 -19.36 -1.10
N TRP A 103 0.75 -18.05 -1.35
CA TRP A 103 1.80 -17.26 -1.97
C TRP A 103 3.03 -17.11 -1.07
N TYR A 104 4.13 -16.70 -1.68
CA TYR A 104 5.35 -16.31 -1.00
C TYR A 104 5.86 -14.99 -1.58
N THR A 105 6.82 -14.36 -0.92
CA THR A 105 7.31 -13.02 -1.30
C THR A 105 8.64 -13.12 -2.00
N LYS A 106 8.75 -12.52 -3.19
CA LYS A 106 10.02 -12.24 -3.84
C LYS A 106 10.32 -10.75 -3.82
N PHE A 107 11.58 -10.41 -4.00
CA PHE A 107 12.02 -9.03 -4.22
C PHE A 107 13.09 -8.95 -5.30
N ILE A 108 13.21 -7.76 -5.89
CA ILE A 108 14.30 -7.34 -6.77
C ILE A 108 14.77 -5.95 -6.33
N VAL A 109 16.06 -5.67 -6.51
CA VAL A 109 16.68 -4.41 -6.10
C VAL A 109 17.24 -3.69 -7.30
N SER A 110 17.09 -2.37 -7.32
CA SER A 110 17.81 -1.46 -8.21
C SER A 110 18.64 -0.52 -7.36
N ASP A 111 19.88 -0.26 -7.79
CA ASP A 111 20.80 0.71 -7.18
C ASP A 111 21.11 1.87 -8.14
N ASP A 112 20.29 2.05 -9.17
CA ASP A 112 20.47 3.08 -10.20
C ASP A 112 19.14 3.77 -10.54
N ASN A 113 18.34 4.09 -9.53
CA ASN A 113 17.03 4.73 -9.66
C ASN A 113 16.00 3.90 -10.44
N GLY A 114 16.10 2.56 -10.49
CA GLY A 114 15.14 1.70 -11.18
C GLY A 114 15.40 1.53 -12.68
N TYR A 115 16.66 1.64 -13.14
CA TYR A 115 17.03 1.35 -14.53
C TYR A 115 17.42 -0.10 -14.73
N ASN A 116 18.23 -0.65 -13.83
CA ASN A 116 18.62 -2.05 -13.80
C ASN A 116 18.19 -2.69 -12.48
N TRP A 117 17.85 -3.97 -12.53
CA TRP A 117 17.34 -4.74 -11.40
C TRP A 117 18.13 -6.03 -11.23
N THR A 118 18.30 -6.48 -10.00
CA THR A 118 18.86 -7.80 -9.68
C THR A 118 17.95 -8.92 -10.17
N GLU A 119 18.48 -10.15 -10.18
CA GLU A 119 17.63 -11.34 -10.27
C GLU A 119 16.68 -11.42 -9.05
N PRO A 120 15.49 -12.01 -9.20
CA PRO A 120 14.56 -12.23 -8.10
C PRO A 120 15.10 -13.14 -7.00
N GLU A 121 14.89 -12.74 -5.76
CA GLU A 121 15.18 -13.55 -4.57
C GLU A 121 13.93 -13.71 -3.71
N GLU A 122 13.78 -14.88 -3.04
CA GLU A 122 12.77 -15.05 -2.00
C GLU A 122 13.15 -14.18 -0.79
N LEU A 123 12.17 -13.45 -0.24
CA LEU A 123 12.39 -12.60 0.93
C LEU A 123 12.84 -13.43 2.15
N VAL A 124 12.18 -14.57 2.36
CA VAL A 124 12.52 -15.57 3.36
C VAL A 124 12.39 -16.93 2.70
N PRO A 125 13.50 -17.65 2.45
CA PRO A 125 13.47 -18.92 1.74
C PRO A 125 12.53 -19.95 2.38
N GLY A 126 11.64 -20.53 1.57
CA GLY A 126 10.70 -21.58 2.00
C GLY A 126 9.49 -21.10 2.81
N ASP A 127 9.22 -19.78 2.83
CA ASP A 127 8.00 -19.23 3.40
C ASP A 127 6.73 -19.60 2.61
N VAL A 128 5.60 -19.67 3.32
CA VAL A 128 4.25 -19.82 2.75
C VAL A 128 3.28 -18.97 3.56
N GLY A 129 2.38 -18.23 2.89
CA GLY A 129 1.45 -17.28 3.50
C GLY A 129 1.86 -15.82 3.29
N GLY A 130 3.13 -15.59 2.93
CA GLY A 130 3.64 -14.36 2.34
C GLY A 130 4.11 -13.33 3.36
N ARG A 131 5.37 -13.44 3.80
CA ARG A 131 6.11 -12.41 4.58
C ARG A 131 5.98 -10.99 4.02
N GLY A 132 6.00 -9.98 4.88
CA GLY A 132 5.80 -8.58 4.51
C GLY A 132 6.85 -8.03 3.54
N PRO A 133 6.54 -6.99 2.75
CA PRO A 133 5.29 -6.26 2.77
C PRO A 133 4.16 -7.00 2.03
N VAL A 134 2.93 -6.90 2.53
CA VAL A 134 1.70 -7.27 1.82
C VAL A 134 0.95 -5.98 1.51
N LYS A 135 0.98 -5.55 0.24
CA LYS A 135 0.26 -4.37 -0.30
C LYS A 135 0.78 -2.99 0.14
N ASN A 136 1.14 -2.77 1.40
CA ASN A 136 1.59 -1.46 1.91
C ASN A 136 3.10 -1.38 2.09
N LYS A 137 3.67 -0.20 1.84
CA LYS A 137 5.12 0.07 1.91
C LYS A 137 5.69 -0.16 3.32
N PRO A 138 6.93 -0.67 3.43
CA PRO A 138 7.67 -0.66 4.68
C PRO A 138 7.88 0.77 5.22
N ILE A 139 8.19 0.87 6.51
CA ILE A 139 8.70 2.09 7.15
C ILE A 139 10.09 1.84 7.75
N VAL A 140 10.89 2.89 7.85
CA VAL A 140 12.16 2.88 8.60
C VAL A 140 11.93 3.66 9.89
N LEU A 141 12.15 2.99 11.03
CA LEU A 141 12.04 3.60 12.36
C LEU A 141 13.21 4.55 12.62
N HIS A 142 13.07 5.37 13.65
CA HIS A 142 14.10 6.31 14.10
C HIS A 142 15.47 5.63 14.37
N ASP A 143 15.48 4.38 14.84
CA ASP A 143 16.71 3.63 15.13
C ASP A 143 17.32 2.91 13.91
N GLY A 144 16.70 3.05 12.72
CA GLY A 144 17.10 2.39 11.48
C GLY A 144 16.51 0.99 11.28
N THR A 145 15.69 0.49 12.20
CA THR A 145 14.95 -0.76 12.02
C THR A 145 13.90 -0.61 10.91
N TRP A 146 13.81 -1.57 10.00
CA TRP A 146 12.79 -1.61 8.96
C TRP A 146 11.61 -2.47 9.41
N LEU A 147 10.40 -1.97 9.22
CA LEU A 147 9.16 -2.70 9.47
C LEU A 147 8.39 -2.87 8.17
N ALA A 148 8.13 -4.11 7.77
CA ALA A 148 7.34 -4.47 6.61
C ALA A 148 5.97 -5.04 7.07
N PRO A 149 4.84 -4.33 6.82
CA PRO A 149 3.53 -4.79 7.24
C PRO A 149 3.11 -6.06 6.50
N ALA A 150 2.60 -7.06 7.21
CA ALA A 150 2.25 -8.36 6.66
C ALA A 150 0.93 -8.90 7.18
N SER A 151 0.39 -9.90 6.49
CA SER A 151 -0.79 -10.64 6.93
C SER A 151 -0.82 -12.02 6.29
N ASN A 152 -1.47 -12.96 6.97
CA ASN A 152 -1.70 -14.33 6.51
C ASN A 152 -3.20 -14.55 6.25
N GLU A 153 -3.53 -15.33 5.24
CA GLU A 153 -4.90 -15.68 4.84
C GLU A 153 -5.18 -17.19 4.92
N ILE A 154 -4.26 -17.97 5.49
CA ILE A 154 -4.45 -19.40 5.79
C ILE A 154 -5.31 -19.54 7.06
N GLY A 155 -6.60 -19.82 6.86
CA GLY A 155 -7.56 -19.93 7.95
C GLY A 155 -8.20 -18.57 8.24
N TYR A 156 -7.86 -17.97 9.37
CA TYR A 156 -8.25 -16.60 9.68
C TYR A 156 -7.32 -15.58 9.02
N TRP A 157 -7.80 -14.36 8.93
CA TRP A 157 -7.03 -13.20 8.49
C TRP A 157 -6.30 -12.59 9.68
N ASP A 158 -5.02 -12.91 9.79
CA ASP A 158 -4.17 -12.43 10.88
C ASP A 158 -3.06 -11.53 10.36
N SER A 159 -2.83 -10.41 11.04
CA SER A 159 -1.79 -9.45 10.69
C SER A 159 -0.58 -9.55 11.60
N PHE A 160 0.60 -9.24 11.07
CA PHE A 160 1.88 -9.19 11.79
C PHE A 160 2.81 -8.20 11.09
N VAL A 161 4.01 -8.01 11.63
CA VAL A 161 5.04 -7.16 11.02
C VAL A 161 6.33 -7.94 10.88
N ASP A 162 6.93 -7.86 9.70
CA ASP A 162 8.29 -8.32 9.46
C ASP A 162 9.30 -7.26 9.86
N ILE A 163 10.27 -7.64 10.71
CA ILE A 163 11.24 -6.74 11.32
C ILE A 163 12.63 -7.06 10.78
N SER A 164 13.29 -6.08 10.18
CA SER A 164 14.69 -6.18 9.76
C SER A 164 15.53 -5.14 10.48
N ARG A 165 16.65 -5.58 11.06
CA ARG A 165 17.64 -4.73 11.75
C ARG A 165 18.92 -4.55 10.95
N ASP A 166 18.94 -5.02 9.71
CA ASP A 166 20.11 -5.07 8.82
C ASP A 166 19.80 -4.56 7.41
N LYS A 167 18.85 -3.62 7.32
CA LYS A 167 18.41 -2.95 6.08
C LYS A 167 17.85 -3.90 5.03
N GLY A 168 16.96 -4.78 5.48
CA GLY A 168 16.20 -5.70 4.64
C GLY A 168 16.93 -6.99 4.24
N LYS A 169 18.11 -7.28 4.81
CA LYS A 169 18.85 -8.51 4.49
C LYS A 169 18.26 -9.74 5.18
N THR A 170 17.84 -9.59 6.43
CA THR A 170 17.15 -10.64 7.19
C THR A 170 15.91 -10.09 7.88
N TRP A 171 14.90 -10.96 8.04
CA TRP A 171 13.58 -10.59 8.53
C TRP A 171 13.10 -11.55 9.61
N THR A 172 12.61 -11.00 10.73
CA THR A 172 11.96 -11.74 11.81
C THR A 172 10.51 -11.27 11.93
N ALA A 173 9.56 -12.20 11.85
CA ALA A 173 8.15 -11.88 12.04
C ALA A 173 7.86 -11.60 13.53
N SER A 174 7.09 -10.55 13.80
CA SER A 174 6.42 -10.37 15.09
C SER A 174 5.38 -11.47 15.31
N PRO A 175 4.91 -11.68 16.55
CA PRO A 175 3.67 -12.42 16.78
C PRO A 175 2.51 -11.82 15.98
N TYR A 176 1.48 -12.62 15.69
CA TYR A 176 0.21 -12.10 15.18
C TYR A 176 -0.39 -11.12 16.19
N VAL A 177 -0.97 -10.04 15.67
CA VAL A 177 -1.65 -9.04 16.48
C VAL A 177 -2.96 -9.64 17.02
N GLU A 178 -3.19 -9.53 18.31
CA GLU A 178 -4.33 -10.20 18.97
C GLU A 178 -5.68 -9.63 18.50
N LEU A 179 -6.54 -10.52 17.97
CA LEU A 179 -7.95 -10.25 17.66
C LEU A 179 -8.87 -11.24 18.39
N ASP A 180 -9.84 -10.73 19.14
CA ASP A 180 -10.88 -11.55 19.75
C ASP A 180 -11.95 -11.95 18.72
N TYR A 181 -11.72 -13.09 18.05
CA TYR A 181 -12.63 -13.65 17.06
C TYR A 181 -14.02 -13.99 17.61
N SER A 182 -14.20 -14.12 18.92
CA SER A 182 -15.54 -14.33 19.50
C SER A 182 -16.42 -13.08 19.41
N LYS A 183 -15.80 -11.91 19.25
CA LYS A 183 -16.47 -10.60 19.13
C LYS A 183 -16.32 -9.98 17.74
N PHE A 184 -15.66 -10.68 16.82
CA PHE A 184 -15.41 -10.19 15.47
C PHE A 184 -16.20 -11.02 14.45
N ASN A 185 -17.00 -10.35 13.63
CA ASN A 185 -17.74 -11.00 12.55
C ASN A 185 -16.99 -10.87 11.23
N GLY A 186 -16.61 -12.00 10.63
CA GLY A 186 -15.89 -12.08 9.35
C GLY A 186 -14.55 -12.80 9.49
N GLU A 187 -13.78 -12.76 8.42
CA GLU A 187 -12.50 -13.45 8.25
C GLU A 187 -11.37 -12.92 9.16
N GLY A 188 -11.37 -11.62 9.50
CA GLY A 188 -10.38 -11.00 10.40
C GLY A 188 -9.81 -9.69 9.87
N VAL A 189 -8.50 -9.50 10.05
CA VAL A 189 -7.76 -8.28 9.68
C VAL A 189 -6.49 -8.55 8.86
N ILE A 190 -6.26 -7.74 7.82
CA ILE A 190 -5.13 -7.92 6.89
C ILE A 190 -4.58 -6.60 6.36
N GLN A 191 -3.46 -6.69 5.62
CA GLN A 191 -2.84 -5.62 4.85
C GLN A 191 -2.64 -4.32 5.66
N PRO A 192 -1.94 -4.38 6.81
CA PRO A 192 -1.76 -3.20 7.65
C PRO A 192 -0.95 -2.11 6.93
N THR A 193 -1.13 -0.86 7.34
CA THR A 193 -0.23 0.26 7.00
C THR A 193 0.30 0.87 8.29
N LEU A 194 1.55 1.33 8.30
CA LEU A 194 2.31 1.66 9.51
C LEU A 194 2.75 3.12 9.53
N TRP A 195 2.90 3.68 10.74
CA TRP A 195 3.68 4.89 10.98
C TRP A 195 4.26 4.87 12.39
N GLU A 196 5.41 5.52 12.58
CA GLU A 196 6.00 5.78 13.89
C GLU A 196 5.60 7.19 14.33
N SER A 197 5.08 7.39 15.55
CA SER A 197 4.73 8.74 16.05
C SER A 197 5.86 9.35 16.86
N ASP A 198 6.50 8.55 17.70
CA ASP A 198 7.67 8.83 18.53
C ASP A 198 8.63 7.63 18.45
N PRO A 199 9.93 7.78 18.79
CA PRO A 199 10.87 6.67 18.72
C PRO A 199 10.35 5.39 19.39
N ASN A 200 10.26 4.31 18.62
CA ASN A 200 9.71 2.99 18.98
C ASN A 200 8.19 2.94 19.26
N VAL A 201 7.47 4.05 19.12
CA VAL A 201 6.00 4.08 19.23
C VAL A 201 5.41 3.97 17.84
N VAL A 202 5.01 2.75 17.47
CA VAL A 202 4.55 2.40 16.13
C VAL A 202 3.05 2.11 16.17
N HIS A 203 2.36 2.54 15.13
CA HIS A 203 0.92 2.36 14.99
C HIS A 203 0.63 1.64 13.68
N MET A 204 -0.49 0.93 13.66
CA MET A 204 -1.01 0.35 12.44
C MET A 204 -2.49 0.61 12.26
N LEU A 205 -2.91 0.80 11.01
CA LEU A 205 -4.31 0.66 10.60
C LEU A 205 -4.46 -0.63 9.80
N LEU A 206 -5.52 -1.39 10.08
CA LEU A 206 -5.76 -2.72 9.51
C LEU A 206 -7.06 -2.79 8.72
N ARG A 207 -7.01 -3.35 7.51
CA ARG A 207 -8.20 -3.68 6.72
C ARG A 207 -8.94 -4.80 7.41
N SER A 208 -10.27 -4.72 7.44
CA SER A 208 -11.07 -5.74 8.09
C SER A 208 -12.24 -6.18 7.23
N SER A 209 -12.69 -7.41 7.46
CA SER A 209 -13.91 -7.96 6.88
C SER A 209 -15.19 -7.59 7.66
N ASN A 210 -15.19 -6.46 8.39
CA ASN A 210 -16.29 -6.09 9.28
C ASN A 210 -16.72 -4.63 9.13
N GLY A 211 -16.48 -4.01 7.97
CA GLY A 211 -17.04 -2.69 7.65
C GLY A 211 -16.31 -1.49 8.27
N TRP A 212 -15.20 -1.70 8.99
CA TRP A 212 -14.46 -0.64 9.69
C TRP A 212 -12.96 -0.82 9.54
N ILE A 213 -12.21 0.27 9.65
CA ILE A 213 -10.77 0.22 9.86
C ILE A 213 -10.49 -0.04 11.33
N TYR A 214 -9.56 -0.94 11.60
CA TYR A 214 -9.10 -1.27 12.95
C TYR A 214 -7.69 -0.71 13.19
N ARG A 215 -7.30 -0.62 14.45
CA ARG A 215 -6.01 -0.09 14.89
C ARG A 215 -5.39 -1.00 15.95
N SER A 216 -4.07 -1.02 15.97
CA SER A 216 -3.25 -1.52 17.06
C SER A 216 -1.99 -0.67 17.18
N ASP A 217 -1.41 -0.63 18.38
CA ASP A 217 -0.27 0.20 18.72
C ASP A 217 0.82 -0.64 19.41
N SER A 218 2.06 -0.27 19.15
CA SER A 218 3.27 -0.83 19.72
C SER A 218 4.07 0.28 20.41
N THR A 219 4.71 -0.06 21.53
CA THR A 219 5.59 0.85 22.28
C THR A 219 7.03 0.33 22.36
N ASP A 220 7.34 -0.72 21.58
CA ASP A 220 8.62 -1.44 21.59
C ASP A 220 9.17 -1.65 20.17
N GLY A 221 8.84 -0.76 19.23
CA GLY A 221 9.36 -0.79 17.86
C GLY A 221 8.71 -1.84 16.97
N GLY A 222 7.44 -2.18 17.23
CA GLY A 222 6.67 -3.17 16.45
C GLY A 222 6.92 -4.62 16.86
N GLN A 223 7.61 -4.88 17.97
CA GLN A 223 7.89 -6.24 18.45
C GLN A 223 6.65 -6.88 19.07
N THR A 224 5.90 -6.11 19.86
CA THR A 224 4.60 -6.51 20.40
C THR A 224 3.57 -5.42 20.14
N TRP A 225 2.30 -5.82 20.16
CA TRP A 225 1.17 -5.01 19.77
C TRP A 225 0.04 -5.16 20.76
N CYS A 226 -0.67 -4.07 21.07
CA CYS A 226 -1.88 -4.14 21.88
C CYS A 226 -3.01 -4.85 21.12
N PRO A 227 -4.02 -5.40 21.83
CA PRO A 227 -5.18 -6.00 21.17
C PRO A 227 -5.85 -5.05 20.19
N ILE A 228 -6.27 -5.59 19.05
CA ILE A 228 -6.90 -4.83 17.97
C ILE A 228 -8.20 -4.17 18.45
N TYR A 229 -8.37 -2.89 18.13
CA TYR A 229 -9.59 -2.14 18.44
C TYR A 229 -10.11 -1.35 17.24
N ARG A 230 -11.43 -1.13 17.21
CA ARG A 230 -12.12 -0.49 16.10
C ARG A 230 -11.93 1.03 16.14
N THR A 231 -11.66 1.65 15.00
CA THR A 231 -11.64 3.12 14.84
C THR A 231 -13.03 3.68 14.48
N SER A 232 -13.13 4.99 14.27
CA SER A 232 -14.35 5.63 13.72
C SER A 232 -14.44 5.58 12.19
N LEU A 233 -13.43 5.07 11.49
CA LEU A 233 -13.34 5.10 10.04
C LEU A 233 -14.08 3.91 9.40
N PRO A 234 -15.13 4.14 8.60
CA PRO A 234 -15.79 3.06 7.87
C PRO A 234 -14.92 2.55 6.72
N ASN A 235 -14.96 1.26 6.41
CA ASN A 235 -14.29 0.71 5.23
C ASN A 235 -14.94 -0.58 4.74
N ASN A 236 -15.08 -0.72 3.43
CA ASN A 236 -15.83 -1.81 2.81
C ASN A 236 -14.99 -3.06 2.57
N ASN A 237 -13.97 -3.30 3.40
CA ASN A 237 -12.94 -4.31 3.18
C ASN A 237 -12.15 -4.06 1.88
N SER A 238 -11.85 -2.80 1.60
CA SER A 238 -10.98 -2.40 0.48
C SER A 238 -9.61 -2.00 1.00
N GLY A 239 -8.56 -2.27 0.22
CA GLY A 239 -7.22 -1.82 0.54
C GLY A 239 -7.16 -0.29 0.68
N PHE A 240 -6.31 0.19 1.59
CA PHE A 240 -6.04 1.60 1.85
C PHE A 240 -4.58 1.77 2.25
N ASP A 241 -4.08 3.00 2.28
CA ASP A 241 -2.71 3.30 2.70
C ASP A 241 -2.66 4.64 3.46
N VAL A 242 -1.69 4.78 4.36
CA VAL A 242 -1.42 6.01 5.11
C VAL A 242 -0.02 6.50 4.83
N VAL A 243 0.17 7.81 4.90
CA VAL A 243 1.49 8.43 4.98
C VAL A 243 1.51 9.46 6.11
N LYS A 244 2.64 9.54 6.81
CA LYS A 244 2.93 10.56 7.81
C LYS A 244 3.79 11.65 7.16
N LEU A 245 3.39 12.91 7.32
CA LEU A 245 4.20 14.08 6.94
C LEU A 245 5.25 14.38 8.02
N GLU A 246 6.23 15.21 7.67
CA GLU A 246 7.29 15.64 8.59
C GLU A 246 6.76 16.33 9.87
N ASP A 247 5.62 17.01 9.77
CA ASP A 247 4.98 17.69 10.90
C ASP A 247 4.11 16.77 11.78
N GLY A 248 4.06 15.46 11.47
CA GLY A 248 3.24 14.46 12.17
C GLY A 248 1.81 14.33 11.64
N THR A 249 1.39 15.14 10.66
CA THR A 249 0.07 14.99 10.01
C THR A 249 -0.02 13.63 9.32
N LEU A 250 -1.12 12.91 9.54
CA LEU A 250 -1.43 11.65 8.84
C LEU A 250 -2.40 11.91 7.71
N VAL A 251 -2.15 11.31 6.56
CA VAL A 251 -3.04 11.33 5.39
C VAL A 251 -3.36 9.89 4.99
N LEU A 252 -4.64 9.54 5.08
CA LEU A 252 -5.19 8.24 4.73
C LEU A 252 -5.92 8.33 3.40
N ILE A 253 -5.66 7.41 2.49
CA ILE A 253 -6.48 7.22 1.28
C ILE A 253 -7.21 5.88 1.33
N TYR A 254 -8.54 5.90 1.26
CA TYR A 254 -9.40 4.74 1.54
C TYR A 254 -10.80 4.87 0.92
N ASN A 255 -11.58 3.78 0.97
CA ASN A 255 -12.99 3.75 0.59
C ASN A 255 -13.88 3.89 1.85
N PRO A 256 -14.55 5.04 2.08
CA PRO A 256 -15.26 5.36 3.32
C PRO A 256 -16.67 4.75 3.38
N ILE A 257 -16.80 3.45 3.12
CA ILE A 257 -18.10 2.75 3.01
C ILE A 257 -18.20 1.67 4.08
N GLY A 258 -19.12 1.80 5.02
CA GLY A 258 -19.20 0.94 6.22
C GLY A 258 -19.85 -0.44 6.02
N ILE A 259 -19.76 -1.02 4.83
CA ILE A 259 -20.44 -2.26 4.45
C ILE A 259 -19.37 -3.24 3.97
N ASN A 260 -19.15 -4.36 4.67
CA ASN A 260 -18.22 -5.40 4.22
C ASN A 260 -18.60 -5.89 2.81
N TRP A 261 -17.63 -6.00 1.90
CA TRP A 261 -17.87 -6.29 0.48
C TRP A 261 -18.83 -5.31 -0.22
N GLY A 262 -18.95 -4.09 0.32
CA GLY A 262 -19.73 -3.00 -0.25
C GLY A 262 -19.07 -2.38 -1.49
N PRO A 263 -19.74 -1.41 -2.14
CA PRO A 263 -19.26 -0.81 -3.37
C PRO A 263 -17.97 -0.02 -3.18
N ARG A 264 -17.21 0.16 -4.26
CA ARG A 264 -15.91 0.87 -4.30
C ARG A 264 -15.98 2.17 -5.12
N ASN A 265 -17.18 2.72 -5.26
CA ASN A 265 -17.47 3.88 -6.11
C ASN A 265 -17.03 5.23 -5.51
N ILE A 266 -16.61 5.24 -4.24
CA ILE A 266 -16.06 6.41 -3.56
C ILE A 266 -14.65 6.08 -3.08
N LEU A 267 -13.70 6.93 -3.43
CA LEU A 267 -12.34 6.95 -2.89
C LEU A 267 -12.10 8.32 -2.26
N ALA A 268 -11.60 8.35 -1.04
CA ALA A 268 -11.44 9.57 -0.26
C ALA A 268 -10.06 9.67 0.39
N ILE A 269 -9.65 10.90 0.64
CA ILE A 269 -8.50 11.27 1.45
C ILE A 269 -9.02 11.81 2.77
N SER A 270 -8.60 11.25 3.89
CA SER A 270 -8.86 11.78 5.22
C SER A 270 -7.57 12.20 5.92
N ILE A 271 -7.64 13.27 6.72
CA ILE A 271 -6.46 13.87 7.36
C ILE A 271 -6.65 13.90 8.88
N SER A 272 -5.62 13.45 9.61
CA SER A 272 -5.55 13.50 11.07
C SER A 272 -4.34 14.32 11.52
N LYS A 273 -4.53 15.12 12.58
CA LYS A 273 -3.48 15.90 13.24
C LYS A 273 -3.23 15.49 14.70
N ASP A 274 -3.88 14.42 15.13
CA ASP A 274 -3.86 13.91 16.50
C ASP A 274 -3.49 12.43 16.53
N ASN A 275 -2.49 12.06 15.71
CA ASN A 275 -1.94 10.71 15.64
C ASN A 275 -3.00 9.63 15.30
N GLY A 276 -3.95 9.96 14.42
CA GLY A 276 -4.97 9.04 13.91
C GLY A 276 -6.13 8.79 14.87
N LEU A 277 -6.29 9.61 15.92
CA LEU A 277 -7.41 9.51 16.86
C LEU A 277 -8.70 10.08 16.25
N THR A 278 -8.61 11.20 15.53
CA THR A 278 -9.72 11.80 14.79
C THR A 278 -9.31 12.20 13.37
N TRP A 279 -10.31 12.24 12.47
CA TRP A 279 -10.13 12.47 11.03
C TRP A 279 -11.10 13.56 10.53
N PRO A 280 -10.94 14.82 10.98
CA PRO A 280 -11.95 15.86 10.76
C PRO A 280 -12.04 16.36 9.33
N TYR A 281 -11.01 16.12 8.50
CA TYR A 281 -10.99 16.55 7.10
C TYR A 281 -11.11 15.35 6.18
N THR A 282 -12.07 15.36 5.26
CA THR A 282 -12.27 14.31 4.24
C THR A 282 -12.59 14.91 2.87
N TYR A 283 -11.83 14.52 1.85
CA TYR A 283 -11.99 14.94 0.48
C TYR A 283 -12.20 13.72 -0.43
N ASN A 284 -13.30 13.66 -1.18
CA ASN A 284 -13.54 12.59 -2.14
C ASN A 284 -12.75 12.84 -3.43
N ILE A 285 -11.73 12.03 -3.70
CA ILE A 285 -10.99 12.08 -4.97
C ILE A 285 -11.79 11.45 -6.11
N GLU A 286 -12.58 10.41 -5.80
CA GLU A 286 -13.55 9.82 -6.71
C GLU A 286 -14.89 9.68 -5.98
N ASN A 287 -15.98 10.02 -6.65
CA ASN A 287 -17.35 9.96 -6.11
C ASN A 287 -18.33 9.68 -7.24
N ASP A 288 -18.35 8.42 -7.69
CA ASP A 288 -19.18 7.99 -8.81
C ASP A 288 -20.57 7.58 -8.33
N LYS A 289 -21.60 7.95 -9.09
CA LYS A 289 -23.00 7.59 -8.80
C LYS A 289 -23.27 6.12 -9.14
N ASP A 290 -22.51 5.54 -10.06
CA ASP A 290 -22.60 4.11 -10.36
C ASP A 290 -21.87 3.32 -9.27
N ILE A 291 -22.63 2.60 -8.44
CA ILE A 291 -22.09 1.76 -7.36
C ILE A 291 -21.20 0.62 -7.86
N ARG A 292 -21.25 0.30 -9.16
CA ARG A 292 -20.38 -0.70 -9.79
C ARG A 292 -19.02 -0.12 -10.17
N ALA A 293 -18.86 1.21 -10.18
CA ALA A 293 -17.56 1.82 -10.38
C ALA A 293 -16.60 1.37 -9.26
N GLU A 294 -15.38 1.06 -9.64
CA GLU A 294 -14.37 0.57 -8.72
C GLU A 294 -13.16 1.51 -8.69
N TYR A 295 -12.90 2.12 -7.54
CA TYR A 295 -11.68 2.86 -7.24
C TYR A 295 -11.05 2.23 -6.01
N SER A 296 -9.87 1.64 -6.14
CA SER A 296 -9.42 0.68 -5.14
C SER A 296 -7.91 0.50 -5.09
N TYR A 297 -7.44 -0.09 -4.00
CA TYR A 297 -6.03 -0.37 -3.74
C TYR A 297 -5.13 0.85 -4.00
N PRO A 298 -5.36 1.95 -3.27
CA PRO A 298 -4.52 3.12 -3.38
C PRO A 298 -3.17 2.88 -2.69
N ALA A 299 -2.15 3.60 -3.14
CA ALA A 299 -0.89 3.80 -2.45
C ALA A 299 -0.61 5.31 -2.38
N ILE A 300 0.03 5.77 -1.30
CA ILE A 300 0.29 7.20 -1.07
C ILE A 300 1.71 7.42 -0.52
N ILE A 301 2.36 8.47 -1.02
CA ILE A 301 3.65 8.97 -0.53
C ILE A 301 3.55 10.47 -0.26
N ALA A 302 4.47 11.01 0.53
CA ALA A 302 4.53 12.43 0.88
C ALA A 302 5.97 12.94 0.81
N LYS A 303 6.10 14.22 0.43
CA LYS A 303 7.34 15.01 0.49
C LYS A 303 7.01 16.42 0.93
N GLY A 304 7.39 16.76 2.17
CA GLY A 304 6.88 17.96 2.84
C GLY A 304 5.34 17.96 2.89
N ASN A 305 4.72 18.97 2.27
CA ASN A 305 3.25 19.13 2.21
C ASN A 305 2.63 18.59 0.90
N GLU A 306 3.44 18.06 -0.02
CA GLU A 306 2.94 17.45 -1.25
C GLU A 306 2.68 15.96 -1.02
N ILE A 307 1.53 15.49 -1.47
CA ILE A 307 1.20 14.06 -1.51
C ILE A 307 1.01 13.63 -2.96
N ALA A 308 1.47 12.42 -3.25
CA ALA A 308 1.24 11.74 -4.52
C ALA A 308 0.64 10.37 -4.25
N MET A 309 -0.28 9.95 -5.11
CA MET A 309 -1.03 8.73 -4.93
C MET A 309 -1.25 8.01 -6.26
N THR A 310 -1.27 6.69 -6.21
CA THR A 310 -1.77 5.84 -7.30
C THR A 310 -2.93 5.02 -6.82
N TYR A 311 -3.88 4.69 -7.70
CA TYR A 311 -4.95 3.75 -7.38
C TYR A 311 -5.47 3.06 -8.64
N THR A 312 -6.10 1.91 -8.43
CA THR A 312 -6.81 1.19 -9.49
C THR A 312 -8.06 1.97 -9.87
N TRP A 313 -8.22 2.23 -11.16
CA TRP A 313 -9.40 2.88 -11.73
C TRP A 313 -10.14 1.86 -12.60
N LYS A 314 -11.31 1.42 -12.14
CA LYS A 314 -12.25 0.48 -12.77
C LYS A 314 -11.65 -0.85 -13.26
N ARG A 315 -10.51 -1.26 -12.68
CA ARG A 315 -9.68 -2.41 -13.15
C ARG A 315 -9.14 -2.25 -14.58
N GLU A 316 -9.30 -1.08 -15.19
CA GLU A 316 -8.92 -0.76 -16.56
C GLU A 316 -7.70 0.16 -16.63
N ARG A 317 -7.46 0.95 -15.60
CA ARG A 317 -6.36 1.92 -15.55
C ARG A 317 -5.74 1.98 -14.16
N VAL A 318 -4.55 2.57 -14.13
CA VAL A 318 -3.96 3.12 -12.92
C VAL A 318 -4.00 4.64 -13.03
N ALA A 319 -4.67 5.28 -12.07
CA ALA A 319 -4.66 6.72 -11.92
C ALA A 319 -3.45 7.14 -11.08
N TYR A 320 -2.84 8.26 -11.44
CA TYR A 320 -1.86 8.99 -10.63
C TYR A 320 -2.45 10.35 -10.29
N ALA A 321 -2.40 10.73 -9.02
CA ALA A 321 -2.87 12.04 -8.58
C ALA A 321 -1.88 12.68 -7.60
N ARG A 322 -1.85 14.02 -7.58
CA ARG A 322 -1.04 14.82 -6.68
C ARG A 322 -1.79 16.04 -6.18
N CYS A 323 -1.52 16.43 -4.94
CA CYS A 323 -2.04 17.66 -4.34
C CYS A 323 -1.19 18.09 -3.14
N ARG A 324 -1.50 19.28 -2.60
CA ARG A 324 -0.98 19.73 -1.30
C ARG A 324 -2.01 19.46 -0.22
N VAL A 325 -1.58 19.02 0.96
CA VAL A 325 -2.50 18.70 2.06
C VAL A 325 -3.26 19.94 2.54
N ASP A 326 -2.60 21.10 2.61
CA ASP A 326 -3.24 22.36 3.00
C ASP A 326 -4.41 22.79 2.08
N ASP A 327 -4.32 22.48 0.79
CA ASP A 327 -5.39 22.81 -0.17
C ASP A 327 -6.65 21.96 0.12
N LEU A 328 -6.46 20.70 0.55
CA LEU A 328 -7.55 19.82 0.96
C LEU A 328 -8.20 20.25 2.28
N ILE A 329 -7.44 20.83 3.20
CA ILE A 329 -7.97 21.34 4.48
C ILE A 329 -8.73 22.64 4.26
N THR A 330 -8.21 23.53 3.43
CA THR A 330 -8.78 24.87 3.21
C THR A 330 -10.13 24.80 2.51
N THR A 331 -10.32 23.83 1.61
CA THR A 331 -11.59 23.60 0.90
C THR A 331 -12.73 23.09 1.80
N GLN A 332 -12.44 22.75 3.05
CA GLN A 332 -13.41 22.20 4.01
C GLN A 332 -13.74 23.16 5.17
N LYS A 333 -13.15 24.36 5.17
CA LYS A 333 -13.51 25.46 6.08
C LYS A 333 -14.60 26.33 5.47
#